data_AF-A0A1M6SXW3-F1
#
_entry.id   AF-A0A1M6SXW3-F1
#
_cell.length_a   1.000
_cell.length_b   1.000
_cell.length_c   1.000
_cell.angle_alpha   90.00
_cell.angle_beta   90.00
_cell.angle_gamma   90.00
#
_symmetry.space_group_name_H-M   'P 1'
#
loop_
_entity.id
_entity.type
_entity.pdbx_description
1 polymer ?
#
loop_
_entity_poly.entity_id
_entity_poly.type
_entity_poly.pdbx_seq_one_letter_code
_entity_poly.pdbx_strand_id
1 'polypeptide(L)'
;MKLAQTVFLKQSFFDRHKDHKEILANKAGRPYLSFIIECNGTIFAIPFRTNIKHPFAFTFKTSGRISDEKKGLPGIDFIKLPIFKFSSLQYFIDDVKSVVNSL
;
A
#
# COMPACT_ATOMS: atom_id res chain seq x y z
N MET A 1 -12.79 -15.72 5.59
CA MET A 1 -11.56 -15.92 4.77
C MET A 1 -10.57 -14.88 5.23
N LYS A 2 -9.35 -15.22 5.65
CA LYS A 2 -8.35 -14.17 6.01
C LYS A 2 -7.78 -13.60 4.72
N LEU A 3 -8.15 -12.38 4.35
CA LEU A 3 -7.63 -11.67 3.19
C LEU A 3 -6.17 -11.31 3.42
N ALA A 4 -5.27 -11.83 2.57
CA ALA A 4 -3.85 -11.48 2.54
C ALA A 4 -3.34 -11.60 1.10
N GLN A 5 -3.18 -10.47 0.40
CA GLN A 5 -2.76 -10.46 -1.00
C GLN A 5 -2.02 -9.18 -1.37
N THR A 6 -1.18 -9.24 -2.41
CA THR A 6 -0.55 -8.04 -2.98
C THR A 6 -1.33 -7.53 -4.17
N VAL A 7 -1.58 -6.22 -4.24
CA VAL A 7 -2.28 -5.57 -5.36
C VAL A 7 -1.55 -4.33 -5.83
N PHE A 8 -1.68 -3.99 -7.11
CA PHE A 8 -1.36 -2.65 -7.60
C PHE A 8 -2.60 -1.77 -7.51
N LEU A 9 -2.46 -0.61 -6.89
CA LEU A 9 -3.55 0.37 -6.86
C LEU A 9 -3.60 1.14 -8.18
N LYS A 10 -4.80 1.29 -8.75
CA LYS A 10 -5.04 2.07 -9.98
C LYS A 10 -4.82 3.57 -9.74
N GLN A 11 -4.51 4.34 -10.78
CA GLN A 11 -4.39 5.80 -10.67
C GLN A 11 -5.66 6.45 -10.09
N SER A 12 -6.84 5.99 -10.51
CA SER A 12 -8.13 6.46 -10.02
C SER A 12 -8.30 6.37 -8.50
N PHE A 13 -7.64 5.40 -7.86
CA PHE A 13 -7.61 5.29 -6.41
C PHE A 13 -6.95 6.53 -5.78
N PHE A 14 -5.78 6.91 -6.28
CA PHE A 14 -5.01 8.04 -5.77
C PHE A 14 -5.69 9.36 -6.07
N ASP A 15 -6.33 9.50 -7.24
CA ASP A 15 -7.06 10.71 -7.61
C ASP A 15 -8.23 10.97 -6.67
N ARG A 16 -8.98 9.92 -6.31
CA ARG A 16 -10.10 10.01 -5.34
C ARG A 16 -9.64 10.34 -3.93
N HIS A 17 -8.39 10.01 -3.58
CA HIS A 17 -7.86 10.21 -2.23
C HIS A 17 -6.75 11.27 -2.18
N LYS A 18 -6.67 12.16 -3.18
CA LYS A 18 -5.61 13.17 -3.31
C LYS A 18 -5.48 14.10 -2.09
N ASP A 19 -6.57 14.32 -1.37
CA ASP A 19 -6.64 15.23 -0.22
C ASP A 19 -6.23 14.55 1.11
N HIS A 20 -6.01 13.23 1.09
CA HIS A 20 -5.56 12.44 2.23
C HIS A 20 -4.03 12.36 2.28
N LYS A 21 -3.39 13.13 3.17
CA LYS A 21 -1.92 13.23 3.30
C LYS A 21 -1.26 11.92 3.75
N GLU A 22 -2.03 11.07 4.40
CA GLU A 22 -1.68 9.72 4.83
C GLU A 22 -1.57 8.74 3.65
N ILE A 23 -2.27 9.00 2.53
CA ILE A 23 -2.17 8.19 1.32
C ILE A 23 -1.01 8.70 0.48
N LEU A 24 -0.14 7.79 0.05
CA LEU A 24 0.96 8.13 -0.86
C LEU A 24 0.37 8.58 -2.19
N ALA A 25 0.56 9.85 -2.54
CA ALA A 25 0.26 10.31 -3.89
C ALA A 25 1.06 9.49 -4.91
N ASN A 26 0.41 9.13 -6.03
CA ASN A 26 1.09 8.56 -7.18
C ASN A 26 1.96 9.63 -7.86
N LYS A 27 3.14 9.87 -7.28
CA LYS A 27 4.15 10.76 -7.87
C LYS A 27 4.68 10.09 -9.13
N ALA A 28 4.45 10.73 -10.28
CA ALA A 28 5.02 10.38 -11.58
C ALA A 28 4.68 8.96 -12.08
N GLY A 29 3.46 8.48 -11.85
CA GLY A 29 3.00 7.21 -12.41
C GLY A 29 3.67 5.96 -11.82
N ARG A 30 4.24 6.06 -10.62
CA ARG A 30 4.86 4.94 -9.92
C ARG A 30 3.76 4.03 -9.33
N PRO A 31 3.53 2.82 -9.87
CA PRO A 31 2.55 1.91 -9.31
C PRO A 31 3.02 1.47 -7.92
N TYR A 32 2.23 1.78 -6.89
CA TYR A 32 2.51 1.26 -5.54
C TYR A 32 1.90 -0.13 -5.43
N LEU A 33 2.77 -1.14 -5.40
CA LEU A 33 2.40 -2.43 -4.84
C LEU A 33 1.99 -2.20 -3.39
N SER A 34 0.83 -2.73 -3.01
CA SER A 34 0.28 -2.65 -1.67
C SER A 34 -0.05 -4.04 -1.16
N PHE A 35 0.25 -4.31 0.09
CA PHE A 35 -0.14 -5.52 0.79
C PHE A 35 -1.50 -5.31 1.45
N ILE A 36 -2.49 -6.08 1.02
CA ILE A 36 -3.85 -6.02 1.53
C ILE A 36 -4.01 -7.06 2.62
N ILE A 37 -4.39 -6.61 3.81
CA ILE A 37 -4.63 -7.48 4.95
C ILE A 37 -5.92 -7.08 5.67
N GLU A 38 -6.72 -8.06 6.06
CA GLU A 38 -7.83 -7.88 6.98
C GLU A 38 -7.38 -8.14 8.42
N CYS A 39 -7.60 -7.16 9.30
CA CYS A 39 -7.37 -7.28 10.73
C CYS A 39 -8.58 -6.71 11.48
N ASN A 40 -9.20 -7.53 12.35
CA ASN A 40 -10.38 -7.15 13.15
C ASN A 40 -11.51 -6.51 12.32
N GLY A 41 -11.84 -7.10 11.17
CA GLY A 41 -12.89 -6.60 10.27
C GLY A 41 -12.55 -5.31 9.53
N THR A 42 -11.29 -4.84 9.61
CA THR A 42 -10.78 -3.68 8.88
C THR A 42 -9.77 -4.13 7.83
N ILE A 43 -9.90 -3.66 6.60
CA ILE A 43 -8.93 -3.92 5.54
C ILE A 43 -7.94 -2.76 5.46
N PHE A 44 -6.66 -3.11 5.42
CA PHE A 44 -5.55 -2.19 5.27
C PHE A 44 -4.88 -2.42 3.93
N ALA A 45 -4.54 -1.35 3.22
CA ALA A 45 -3.65 -1.40 2.06
C ALA A 45 -2.29 -0.80 2.43
N ILE A 46 -1.32 -1.65 2.73
CA ILE A 46 -0.01 -1.24 3.24
C ILE A 46 0.97 -1.09 2.08
N PRO A 47 1.48 0.11 1.76
CA PRO A 47 2.33 0.30 0.60
C PRO A 47 3.72 -0.29 0.83
N PHE A 48 4.25 -0.94 -0.21
CA PHE A 48 5.67 -1.27 -0.29
C PHE A 48 6.47 -0.01 -0.62
N ARG A 49 7.55 0.23 0.12
CA ARG A 49 8.45 1.37 -0.06
C ARG A 49 9.91 0.92 -0.09
N THR A 50 10.74 1.74 -0.73
CA THR A 50 12.18 1.46 -0.94
C THR A 50 13.11 2.43 -0.19
N ASN A 51 12.55 3.30 0.67
CA ASN A 51 13.29 4.34 1.37
C ASN A 51 12.60 4.70 2.71
N ILE A 52 12.46 3.70 3.59
CA ILE A 52 11.89 3.88 4.93
C ILE A 52 13.02 4.26 5.90
N LYS A 53 12.80 5.29 6.71
CA LYS A 53 13.78 5.82 7.68
C LYS A 53 13.21 5.98 9.10
N HIS A 54 12.08 5.33 9.39
CA HIS A 54 11.37 5.40 10.67
C HIS A 54 11.06 3.99 11.19
N PRO A 55 10.80 3.83 12.50
CA PRO A 55 10.57 2.52 13.11
C PRO A 55 9.18 1.93 12.83
N PHE A 56 8.22 2.73 12.37
CA PHE A 56 6.84 2.30 12.13
C PHE A 56 6.66 1.57 10.78
N ALA A 57 7.43 0.51 10.57
CA ALA A 57 7.42 -0.28 9.34
C ALA A 57 7.96 -1.69 9.62
N PHE A 58 7.62 -2.63 8.73
CA PHE A 58 8.34 -3.89 8.64
C PHE A 58 9.33 -3.82 7.49
N THR A 59 10.62 -3.86 7.81
CA THR A 59 11.71 -3.72 6.84
C THR A 59 12.30 -5.07 6.44
N PHE A 60 12.59 -5.25 5.16
CA PHE A 60 13.24 -6.45 4.66
C PHE A 60 14.73 -6.41 4.97
N LYS A 61 15.21 -7.42 5.71
CA LYS A 61 16.63 -7.56 6.09
C LYS A 61 17.52 -8.02 4.94
N THR A 62 16.93 -8.53 3.86
CA THR A 62 17.62 -8.99 2.66
C THR A 62 17.06 -8.24 1.45
N SER A 63 17.90 -7.45 0.80
CA SER A 63 17.57 -6.73 -0.42
C SER A 63 18.86 -6.22 -1.05
N GLY A 64 18.93 -6.22 -2.39
CA GLY A 64 20.04 -5.60 -3.12
C GLY A 64 20.17 -4.08 -2.91
N ARG A 65 19.25 -3.45 -2.16
CA ARG A 65 19.31 -2.02 -1.80
C ARG A 65 19.98 -1.73 -0.46
N ILE A 66 20.28 -2.75 0.35
CA ILE A 66 20.78 -2.59 1.73
C ILE A 66 22.24 -2.11 1.78
N SER A 67 23.00 -2.28 0.69
CA SER A 67 24.41 -1.91 0.63
C SER A 67 24.70 -0.40 0.61
N ASP A 68 23.67 0.44 0.57
CA ASP A 68 23.82 1.90 0.51
C ASP A 68 23.16 2.53 1.75
N GLU A 69 23.97 2.84 2.77
CA GLU A 69 23.51 3.43 4.03
C GLU A 69 22.79 4.79 3.86
N LYS A 70 23.00 5.48 2.73
CA LYS A 70 22.28 6.73 2.42
C LYS A 70 20.84 6.47 1.96
N LYS A 71 20.54 5.26 1.49
CA LYS A 71 19.20 4.81 1.10
C LYS A 71 18.50 4.19 2.31
N GLY A 72 17.26 4.63 2.57
CA GLY A 72 16.42 4.02 3.60
C GLY A 72 16.09 2.56 3.28
N LEU A 73 15.56 1.85 4.27
CA LEU A 73 15.30 0.41 4.17
C LEU A 73 14.06 0.14 3.31
N PRO A 74 14.07 -0.93 2.49
CA PRO A 74 12.87 -1.40 1.82
C PRO A 74 11.95 -2.14 2.80
N GLY A 75 10.63 -2.06 2.59
CA GLY A 75 9.66 -2.68 3.49
C GLY A 75 8.23 -2.28 3.22
N ILE A 76 7.34 -2.62 4.15
CA ILE A 76 5.94 -2.17 4.19
C ILE A 76 5.80 -1.07 5.25
N ASP A 77 5.22 0.07 4.87
CA ASP A 77 5.16 1.30 5.67
C ASP A 77 3.79 1.48 6.33
N PHE A 78 3.74 1.46 7.67
CA PHE A 78 2.51 1.59 8.45
C PHE A 78 2.08 3.04 8.72
N ILE A 79 2.88 4.05 8.37
CA ILE A 79 2.46 5.46 8.47
C ILE A 79 1.65 5.88 7.25
N LYS A 80 1.92 5.26 6.10
CA LYS A 80 1.30 5.61 4.81
C LYS A 80 0.11 4.72 4.47
N LEU A 81 -0.71 4.42 5.47
CA LEU A 81 -1.88 3.54 5.37
C LEU A 81 -3.11 4.30 4.86
N PRO A 82 -3.61 4.01 3.65
CA PRO A 82 -5.03 4.13 3.38
C PRO A 82 -5.81 3.23 4.35
N ILE A 83 -6.58 3.84 5.26
CA ILE A 83 -7.53 3.14 6.13
C ILE A 83 -8.90 3.18 5.44
N PHE A 84 -9.45 2.02 5.11
CA PHE A 84 -10.81 1.92 4.60
C PHE A 84 -11.76 1.67 5.76
N LYS A 85 -12.69 2.62 6.01
CA LYS A 85 -13.89 2.32 6.80
C LYS A 85 -14.85 1.53 5.90
N PHE A 86 -15.73 0.74 6.50
CA PHE A 86 -16.65 -0.20 5.82
C PHE A 86 -17.36 0.38 4.56
N SER A 87 -17.65 1.69 4.52
CA SER A 87 -18.26 2.36 3.35
C SER A 87 -17.30 2.62 2.19
N SER A 88 -16.06 3.00 2.44
CA SER A 88 -15.02 3.13 1.40
C SER A 88 -14.41 1.78 1.00
N LEU A 89 -14.68 0.73 1.78
CA LEU A 89 -14.31 -0.66 1.54
C LEU A 89 -14.99 -1.22 0.29
N GLN A 90 -16.26 -0.89 0.04
CA GLN A 90 -17.00 -1.42 -1.10
C GLN A 90 -16.36 -0.99 -2.42
N TYR A 91 -16.04 0.31 -2.55
CA TYR A 91 -15.32 0.83 -3.72
C TYR A 91 -13.93 0.23 -3.90
N PHE A 92 -13.21 -0.01 -2.79
CA PHE A 92 -11.90 -0.65 -2.84
C PHE A 92 -12.00 -2.12 -3.25
N ILE A 93 -12.96 -2.87 -2.72
CA ILE A 93 -13.23 -4.26 -3.07
C ILE A 93 -13.64 -4.36 -4.54
N ASP A 94 -14.49 -3.46 -5.02
CA ASP A 94 -14.93 -3.44 -6.42
C ASP A 94 -13.77 -3.11 -7.37
N ASP A 95 -12.88 -2.19 -6.97
CA ASP A 95 -11.65 -1.91 -7.72
C ASP A 95 -10.68 -3.11 -7.73
N VAL A 96 -10.49 -3.79 -6.60
CA VAL A 96 -9.64 -4.99 -6.50
C VAL A 96 -10.23 -6.14 -7.31
N LYS A 97 -11.53 -6.41 -7.19
CA LYS A 97 -12.22 -7.43 -7.99
C LYS A 97 -12.12 -7.13 -9.48
N SER A 98 -12.26 -5.85 -9.86
CA SER A 98 -12.08 -5.42 -11.25
C SER A 98 -10.66 -5.68 -11.76
N VAL A 99 -9.63 -5.50 -10.93
CA VAL A 99 -8.23 -5.82 -11.31
C VAL A 99 -8.04 -7.33 -11.44
N VAL A 100 -8.49 -8.10 -10.45
CA VAL A 100 -8.29 -9.56 -10.41
C VAL A 100 -9.02 -10.27 -11.54
N ASN A 101 -10.24 -9.84 -11.88
CA ASN A 101 -11.04 -10.44 -12.96
C ASN A 101 -10.65 -9.94 -14.36
N SER A 102 -9.64 -9.08 -14.48
CA SER A 102 -9.14 -8.56 -15.76
C SER A 102 -7.81 -9.21 -16.20
N LEU A 103 -7.33 -10.18 -15.42
CA LEU A 103 -6.19 -11.05 -15.69
C LEU A 103 -6.69 -12.47 -16.01
#